data_AF-A0A9W8XWS6-F1
#
_entry.id   AF-A0A9W8XWS6-F1
#
_cell.length_a   1.000
_cell.length_b   1.000
_cell.length_c   1.000
_cell.angle_alpha   90.00
_cell.angle_beta   90.00
_cell.angle_gamma   90.00
#
_symmetry.space_group_name_H-M   'P 1'
#
loop_
_entity.id
_entity.type
_entity.pdbx_description
1 polymer ?
#
loop_
_entity_poly.entity_id
_entity_poly.type
_entity_poly.pdbx_seq_one_letter_code
_entity_poly.pdbx_strand_id
1 'polypeptide(L)'
;MSRYHVPVSIQGHIDYITPGVKLTTDSGLPAPKALLKKRAEGAARFKRPVLTLPMPENVDGNKLDLHTLAAVAEANLTNCNNVVTPPSLYNIPKGTKATPGNELGIFEDLNDVFAQEDLDAFFTLYAPYIKNGTQPKLDLIDGAVAPVSPAVAGLESALDFEISYPIIYPQNSVLFQTDDPVYEKNYTFQGFLNNFFDAIDGSYCSFSAYGEKGNSPLDPSYPDPSNAPGAYKGKLQCGVYKPTPVISISYGGAEADLPINYQRRQCTEIMKLGLQGVSVINSSGDSGVEGRGGDPTPSNCLGKDNTVFAPQFPATCPYSELLSYSSTYPREC
;
A
#
# COMPACT_ATOMS: atom_id res chain seq x y z
N MET A 1 24.42 12.75 -35.99
CA MET A 1 25.50 13.20 -35.09
C MET A 1 25.16 12.73 -33.69
N SER A 2 25.88 11.76 -33.12
CA SER A 2 25.38 10.95 -31.99
C SER A 2 26.30 10.87 -30.76
N ARG A 3 27.26 11.80 -30.58
CA ARG A 3 28.11 11.84 -29.37
C ARG A 3 28.46 13.28 -28.99
N TYR A 4 28.51 13.55 -27.69
CA TYR A 4 29.06 14.77 -27.12
C TYR A 4 30.49 14.48 -26.62
N HIS A 5 31.38 15.45 -26.72
CA HIS A 5 32.74 15.36 -26.20
C HIS A 5 32.95 16.48 -25.19
N VAL A 6 33.47 16.15 -24.02
CA VAL A 6 33.79 17.12 -22.96
C VAL A 6 35.30 17.17 -22.76
N PRO A 7 35.89 18.37 -22.56
CA PRO A 7 37.32 18.53 -22.32
C PRO A 7 37.83 17.66 -21.16
N VAL A 8 39.05 17.12 -21.31
CA VAL A 8 39.69 16.24 -20.31
C VAL A 8 39.75 16.90 -18.92
N SER A 9 39.92 18.22 -18.86
CA SER A 9 40.00 18.97 -17.60
C SER A 9 38.74 18.94 -16.75
N ILE A 10 37.57 18.63 -17.32
CA ILE A 10 36.30 18.62 -16.59
C ILE A 10 35.65 17.24 -16.51
N GLN A 11 36.25 16.21 -17.13
CA GLN A 11 35.72 14.84 -17.09
C GLN A 11 35.63 14.28 -15.67
N GLY A 12 36.58 14.62 -14.79
CA GLY A 12 36.56 14.18 -13.38
C GLY A 12 35.56 14.92 -12.49
N HIS A 13 34.82 15.88 -13.03
CA HIS A 13 33.87 16.73 -12.30
C HIS A 13 32.43 16.61 -12.82
N ILE A 14 32.18 15.68 -13.76
CA ILE A 14 30.88 15.50 -14.40
C ILE A 14 30.41 14.07 -14.15
N ASP A 15 29.38 13.91 -13.33
CA ASP A 15 28.78 12.60 -13.05
C ASP A 15 27.81 12.15 -14.15
N TYR A 16 27.05 13.07 -14.75
CA TYR A 16 26.20 12.81 -15.90
C TYR A 16 25.85 14.10 -16.67
N ILE A 17 25.42 13.96 -17.92
CA ILE A 17 24.97 15.09 -18.77
C ILE A 17 23.52 14.84 -19.18
N THR A 18 22.62 15.77 -18.83
CA THR A 18 21.21 15.75 -19.23
C THR A 18 20.84 17.08 -19.91
N PRO A 19 20.00 17.07 -20.96
CA PRO A 19 19.37 15.91 -21.61
C PRO A 19 20.28 15.23 -22.65
N GLY A 20 20.41 13.90 -22.57
CA GLY A 20 21.00 13.07 -23.63
C GLY A 20 19.96 12.64 -24.67
N VAL A 21 20.40 12.18 -25.84
CA VAL A 21 19.52 11.61 -26.88
C VAL A 21 18.92 10.30 -26.34
N LYS A 22 17.72 10.36 -25.76
CA LYS A 22 16.90 9.19 -25.45
C LYS A 22 16.12 8.82 -26.71
N LEU A 23 16.54 7.74 -27.37
CA LEU A 23 15.72 7.07 -28.38
C LEU A 23 14.86 6.02 -27.67
N THR A 24 13.63 6.37 -27.32
CA THR A 24 12.58 5.36 -27.09
C THR A 24 12.14 4.87 -28.48
N THR A 25 12.39 3.60 -28.79
CA THR A 25 11.82 2.98 -30.00
C THR A 25 10.35 2.72 -29.75
N ASP A 26 9.51 3.61 -30.25
CA ASP A 26 8.09 3.41 -30.42
C ASP A 26 7.89 2.43 -31.59
N SER A 27 7.76 1.13 -31.29
CA SER A 27 7.25 0.19 -32.28
C SER A 27 5.73 0.35 -32.31
N GLY A 28 5.26 1.30 -33.12
CA GLY A 28 3.86 1.59 -33.41
C GLY A 28 3.10 0.43 -34.05
N LEU A 29 3.01 -0.70 -33.34
CA LEU A 29 2.11 -1.81 -33.66
C LEU A 29 0.73 -1.46 -33.10
N PRO A 30 -0.32 -1.39 -33.94
CA PRO A 30 -1.66 -1.13 -33.45
C PRO A 30 -2.11 -2.25 -32.51
N ALA A 31 -2.60 -1.88 -31.32
CA ALA A 31 -3.15 -2.82 -30.35
C ALA A 31 -4.28 -3.66 -31.00
N PRO A 32 -4.27 -5.01 -30.88
CA PRO A 32 -5.37 -5.84 -31.37
C PRO A 32 -6.67 -5.48 -30.65
N LYS A 33 -7.65 -4.94 -31.39
CA LYS A 33 -8.98 -4.53 -30.89
C LYS A 33 -9.86 -5.69 -30.36
N ALA A 34 -9.34 -6.92 -30.30
CA ALA A 34 -10.14 -8.14 -30.08
C ALA A 34 -10.16 -8.66 -28.64
N LEU A 35 -9.48 -8.03 -27.68
CA LEU A 35 -9.44 -8.50 -26.28
C LEU A 35 -10.22 -7.63 -25.27
N LEU A 36 -10.99 -6.64 -25.75
CA LEU A 36 -11.87 -5.83 -24.89
C LEU A 36 -13.24 -6.50 -24.74
N LYS A 37 -13.30 -7.64 -24.06
CA LYS A 37 -14.56 -8.07 -23.43
C LYS A 37 -14.68 -7.41 -22.08
N LYS A 38 -15.32 -6.24 -22.08
CA LYS A 38 -15.88 -5.57 -20.91
C LYS A 38 -16.82 -6.57 -20.20
N ARG A 39 -16.49 -7.01 -18.99
CA ARG A 39 -17.52 -7.56 -18.08
C ARG A 39 -18.34 -6.36 -17.60
N ALA A 40 -19.64 -6.42 -17.84
CA ALA A 40 -20.58 -5.39 -17.46
C ALA A 40 -20.93 -5.53 -15.98
N GLU A 41 -20.96 -4.42 -15.24
CA GLU A 41 -21.98 -4.12 -14.23
C GLU A 41 -21.85 -2.69 -13.67
N GLY A 42 -23.00 -2.00 -13.56
CA GLY A 42 -23.24 -1.01 -12.51
C GLY A 42 -22.86 0.46 -12.74
N ALA A 43 -23.60 1.18 -13.60
CA ALA A 43 -23.71 2.63 -13.46
C ALA A 43 -24.66 2.97 -12.30
N ALA A 44 -24.13 3.43 -11.16
CA ALA A 44 -24.91 4.10 -10.12
C ALA A 44 -24.12 5.27 -9.52
N ARG A 45 -24.77 6.42 -9.40
CA ARG A 45 -24.21 7.64 -8.77
C ARG A 45 -24.32 7.53 -7.24
N PHE A 46 -23.25 7.96 -6.55
CA PHE A 46 -23.04 8.26 -5.12
C PHE A 46 -22.15 7.31 -4.29
N LYS A 47 -21.13 7.94 -3.67
CA LYS A 47 -20.24 7.59 -2.54
C LYS A 47 -19.52 6.23 -2.58
N ARG A 48 -18.20 6.31 -2.83
CA ARG A 48 -17.13 5.32 -2.64
C ARG A 48 -17.58 3.85 -2.71
N PRO A 49 -17.57 3.20 -3.89
CA PRO A 49 -17.79 1.78 -4.00
C PRO A 49 -16.47 1.00 -3.94
N VAL A 50 -16.41 0.13 -2.92
CA VAL A 50 -15.88 -1.25 -2.88
C VAL A 50 -14.85 -1.63 -3.95
N LEU A 51 -13.64 -1.99 -3.50
CA LEU A 51 -12.59 -2.63 -4.28
C LEU A 51 -13.04 -4.03 -4.78
N THR A 52 -13.66 -3.98 -5.95
CA THR A 52 -13.75 -4.97 -7.04
C THR A 52 -14.29 -6.39 -6.82
N LEU A 53 -15.16 -6.76 -7.78
CA LEU A 53 -15.59 -8.08 -8.26
C LEU A 53 -16.17 -9.05 -7.21
N PRO A 54 -17.43 -9.51 -7.38
CA PRO A 54 -17.92 -10.62 -6.59
C PRO A 54 -17.01 -11.83 -6.80
N MET A 55 -16.79 -12.58 -5.71
CA MET A 55 -16.24 -13.93 -5.81
C MET A 55 -16.95 -14.67 -6.94
N PRO A 56 -16.23 -15.47 -7.75
CA PRO A 56 -16.86 -16.22 -8.83
C PRO A 56 -18.05 -17.01 -8.28
N GLU A 57 -19.24 -16.80 -8.85
CA GLU A 57 -20.53 -17.40 -8.47
C GLU A 57 -20.56 -18.95 -8.49
N ASN A 58 -19.43 -19.61 -8.72
CA ASN A 58 -19.32 -21.07 -8.80
C ASN A 58 -18.70 -21.72 -7.55
N VAL A 59 -18.50 -20.99 -6.45
CA VAL A 59 -18.24 -21.64 -5.16
C VAL A 59 -19.56 -21.78 -4.43
N ASP A 60 -20.29 -22.85 -4.75
CA ASP A 60 -21.46 -23.31 -3.99
C ASP A 60 -21.04 -23.49 -2.51
N GLY A 61 -21.35 -22.49 -1.67
CA GLY A 61 -20.99 -22.47 -0.24
C GLY A 61 -21.56 -23.63 0.60
N ASN A 62 -22.34 -24.51 -0.01
CA ASN A 62 -22.93 -25.70 0.60
C ASN A 62 -22.28 -27.02 0.16
N LYS A 63 -21.14 -27.00 -0.54
CA LYS A 63 -20.35 -28.21 -0.89
C LYS A 63 -18.85 -28.07 -0.67
N LEU A 64 -18.42 -27.19 0.23
CA LEU A 64 -17.04 -27.21 0.73
C LEU A 64 -16.90 -28.34 1.77
N ASP A 65 -16.93 -29.59 1.30
CA ASP A 65 -16.53 -30.71 2.14
C ASP A 65 -15.02 -30.56 2.39
N LEU A 66 -14.65 -30.49 3.67
CA LEU A 66 -13.31 -30.33 4.20
C LEU A 66 -12.33 -31.38 3.62
N HIS A 67 -12.86 -32.52 3.15
CA HIS A 67 -12.11 -33.57 2.44
C HIS A 67 -11.73 -33.23 0.99
N THR A 68 -12.42 -32.31 0.32
CA THR A 68 -12.11 -31.87 -1.06
C THR A 68 -11.02 -30.80 -1.10
N LEU A 69 -10.85 -30.02 -0.04
CA LEU A 69 -9.83 -28.97 0.06
C LEU A 69 -8.43 -29.54 0.32
N ALA A 70 -8.32 -30.69 0.97
CA ALA A 70 -7.06 -31.41 1.11
C ALA A 70 -6.49 -31.89 -0.24
N ALA A 71 -7.33 -32.02 -1.28
CA ALA A 71 -6.90 -32.34 -2.64
C ALA A 71 -6.39 -31.11 -3.42
N VAL A 72 -6.53 -29.90 -2.89
CA VAL A 72 -5.97 -28.65 -3.46
C VAL A 72 -4.58 -28.36 -2.86
N ALA A 73 -4.20 -29.07 -1.80
CA ALA A 73 -2.89 -28.97 -1.15
C ALA A 73 -1.76 -29.70 -1.92
N GLU A 74 -2.09 -30.46 -2.96
CA GLU A 74 -1.10 -30.99 -3.91
C GLU A 74 -1.30 -30.34 -5.28
N ALA A 75 -0.36 -29.46 -5.64
CA ALA A 75 -0.01 -28.98 -6.99
C ALA A 75 -0.99 -29.33 -8.12
N ASN A 76 -2.18 -28.72 -8.10
CA ASN A 76 -3.13 -28.84 -9.22
C ASN A 76 -3.12 -27.53 -10.00
N LEU A 77 -2.34 -27.53 -11.10
CA LEU A 77 -2.09 -26.45 -12.06
C LEU A 77 -3.35 -25.87 -12.74
N THR A 78 -4.54 -26.39 -12.45
CA THR A 78 -5.81 -25.98 -13.09
C THR A 78 -6.36 -24.64 -12.58
N ASN A 79 -5.91 -24.14 -11.43
CA ASN A 79 -6.43 -22.90 -10.81
C ASN A 79 -5.44 -21.72 -10.75
N CYS A 80 -4.29 -21.80 -11.43
CA CYS A 80 -3.29 -20.72 -11.43
C CYS A 80 -3.78 -19.39 -12.04
N ASN A 81 -4.89 -19.41 -12.80
CA ASN A 81 -5.55 -18.20 -13.31
C ASN A 81 -6.53 -17.58 -12.31
N ASN A 82 -6.82 -18.27 -11.20
CA ASN A 82 -7.86 -17.91 -10.23
C ASN A 82 -7.29 -17.61 -8.84
N VAL A 83 -6.15 -18.21 -8.46
CA VAL A 83 -5.51 -18.02 -7.14
C VAL A 83 -4.00 -17.98 -7.31
N VAL A 84 -3.37 -16.95 -6.73
CA VAL A 84 -1.92 -16.79 -6.68
C VAL A 84 -1.46 -16.90 -5.24
N THR A 85 -0.55 -17.83 -4.95
CA THR A 85 0.15 -17.89 -3.65
C THR A 85 1.59 -17.40 -3.84
N PRO A 86 2.07 -16.41 -3.05
CA PRO A 86 3.32 -15.71 -3.33
C PRO A 86 4.64 -16.51 -3.40
N PRO A 87 4.88 -17.53 -2.55
CA PRO A 87 6.23 -18.08 -2.42
C PRO A 87 6.77 -18.77 -3.68
N SER A 88 5.90 -19.38 -4.49
CA SER A 88 6.29 -20.15 -5.68
C SER A 88 6.62 -19.29 -6.89
N LEU A 89 6.21 -18.02 -6.93
CA LEU A 89 6.37 -17.17 -8.11
C LEU A 89 7.77 -16.57 -8.25
N TYR A 90 8.43 -16.27 -7.14
CA TYR A 90 9.65 -15.46 -7.14
C TYR A 90 10.88 -16.19 -6.61
N ASN A 91 10.83 -17.53 -6.50
CA ASN A 91 11.89 -18.35 -5.91
C ASN A 91 12.31 -17.84 -4.51
N ILE A 92 11.34 -17.41 -3.71
CA ILE A 92 11.61 -16.90 -2.37
C ILE A 92 12.02 -18.07 -1.48
N PRO A 93 13.20 -18.04 -0.84
CA PRO A 93 13.62 -19.12 0.03
C PRO A 93 12.70 -19.17 1.25
N LYS A 94 12.35 -20.38 1.69
CA LYS A 94 11.53 -20.57 2.89
C LYS A 94 12.28 -20.05 4.12
N GLY A 95 11.65 -19.13 4.85
CA GLY A 95 12.15 -18.63 6.13
C GLY A 95 12.23 -19.75 7.17
N THR A 96 13.28 -19.72 8.00
CA THR A 96 13.48 -20.69 9.10
C THR A 96 13.78 -20.03 10.45
N LYS A 97 14.01 -18.72 10.46
CA LYS A 97 14.41 -17.95 11.63
C LYS A 97 13.68 -16.61 11.64
N ALA A 98 13.49 -16.07 12.83
CA ALA A 98 13.05 -14.72 13.06
C ALA A 98 14.14 -13.97 13.82
N THR A 99 14.33 -12.69 13.50
CA THR A 99 15.25 -11.80 14.21
C THR A 99 14.42 -10.68 14.83
N PRO A 100 14.46 -10.50 16.16
CA PRO A 100 13.80 -9.35 16.80
C PRO A 100 14.34 -8.03 16.25
N GLY A 101 13.45 -7.10 15.93
CA GLY A 101 13.79 -5.81 15.32
C GLY A 101 13.93 -5.85 13.79
N ASN A 102 13.69 -7.01 13.15
CA ASN A 102 13.67 -7.18 11.70
C ASN A 102 12.26 -7.49 11.18
N GLU A 103 11.23 -7.07 11.91
CA GLU A 103 9.83 -7.21 11.52
C GLU A 103 9.51 -6.32 10.31
N LEU A 104 8.59 -6.80 9.46
CA LEU A 104 7.99 -5.99 8.40
C LEU A 104 6.95 -5.05 9.01
N GLY A 105 7.09 -3.74 8.79
CA GLY A 105 6.06 -2.76 9.13
C GLY A 105 5.01 -2.71 8.02
N ILE A 106 3.74 -2.72 8.39
CA ILE A 106 2.61 -2.52 7.49
C ILE A 106 1.80 -1.36 8.05
N PHE A 107 1.58 -0.34 7.22
CA PHE A 107 0.77 0.83 7.55
C PHE A 107 -0.67 0.59 7.09
N GLU A 108 -1.62 0.81 7.99
CA GLU A 108 -3.06 0.67 7.71
C GLU A 108 -3.81 1.90 8.22
N ASP A 109 -4.80 2.32 7.42
CA ASP A 109 -5.58 3.53 7.67
C ASP A 109 -6.92 3.50 6.91
N LEU A 110 -7.69 4.57 6.99
CA LEU A 110 -8.93 4.80 6.21
C LEU A 110 -10.04 3.77 6.47
N ASN A 111 -10.21 3.41 7.74
CA ASN A 111 -11.19 2.46 8.26
C ASN A 111 -11.05 1.06 7.66
N ASP A 112 -9.83 0.71 7.25
CA ASP A 112 -9.43 -0.66 6.93
C ASP A 112 -8.66 -1.22 8.12
N VAL A 113 -9.13 -2.37 8.63
CA VAL A 113 -8.56 -3.03 9.80
C VAL A 113 -8.73 -4.53 9.64
N PHE A 114 -7.69 -5.30 9.95
CA PHE A 114 -7.73 -6.75 9.83
C PHE A 114 -8.61 -7.42 10.91
N ALA A 115 -9.17 -8.59 10.58
CA ALA A 115 -9.75 -9.52 11.55
C ALA A 115 -8.84 -10.74 11.72
N GLN A 116 -8.69 -11.20 12.97
CA GLN A 116 -7.85 -12.37 13.25
C GLN A 116 -8.45 -13.65 12.66
N GLU A 117 -9.79 -13.76 12.67
CA GLU A 117 -10.49 -14.93 12.15
C GLU A 117 -10.29 -15.10 10.64
N ASP A 118 -10.18 -14.00 9.89
CA ASP A 118 -9.92 -14.03 8.46
C ASP A 118 -8.48 -14.49 8.17
N LEU A 119 -7.50 -13.95 8.92
CA LEU A 119 -6.11 -14.43 8.84
C LEU A 119 -5.96 -15.92 9.20
N ASP A 120 -6.64 -16.37 10.25
CA ASP A 120 -6.61 -17.78 10.66
C ASP A 120 -7.27 -18.69 9.61
N ALA A 121 -8.34 -18.23 8.97
CA ALA A 121 -8.97 -18.93 7.86
C ALA A 121 -8.01 -19.03 6.67
N PHE A 122 -7.32 -17.93 6.33
CA PHE A 122 -6.30 -17.91 5.28
C PHE A 122 -5.15 -18.85 5.59
N PHE A 123 -4.58 -18.83 6.81
CA PHE A 123 -3.49 -19.73 7.19
C PHE A 123 -3.93 -21.19 7.11
N THR A 124 -5.14 -21.51 7.57
CA THR A 124 -5.68 -22.88 7.50
C THR A 124 -5.77 -23.38 6.06
N LEU A 125 -6.15 -22.52 5.11
CA LEU A 125 -6.38 -22.90 3.71
C LEU A 125 -5.12 -22.85 2.85
N TYR A 126 -4.31 -21.81 2.99
CA TYR A 126 -3.23 -21.47 2.04
C TYR A 126 -1.82 -21.49 2.64
N ALA A 127 -1.69 -21.36 3.96
CA ALA A 127 -0.39 -21.35 4.64
C ALA A 127 -0.40 -22.17 5.95
N PRO A 128 -0.74 -23.48 5.93
CA PRO A 128 -0.97 -24.28 7.14
C PRO A 128 0.27 -24.50 8.01
N TYR A 129 1.44 -24.07 7.54
CA TYR A 129 2.68 -24.04 8.32
C TYR A 129 2.77 -22.82 9.26
N ILE A 130 1.89 -21.84 9.10
CA ILE A 130 1.68 -20.73 10.01
C ILE A 130 0.61 -21.15 11.02
N LYS A 131 0.87 -20.91 12.30
CA LYS A 131 -0.03 -21.32 13.38
C LYS A 131 -1.20 -20.34 13.46
N ASN A 132 -2.44 -20.83 13.53
CA ASN A 132 -3.60 -19.99 13.85
C ASN A 132 -3.39 -19.24 15.18
N GLY A 133 -3.83 -17.99 15.21
CA GLY A 133 -3.54 -17.00 16.24
C GLY A 133 -2.21 -16.25 16.04
N THR A 134 -1.44 -16.55 14.98
CA THR A 134 -0.34 -15.68 14.55
C THR A 134 -0.92 -14.34 14.10
N GLN A 135 -0.39 -13.25 14.65
CA GLN A 135 -0.90 -11.90 14.43
C GLN A 135 0.24 -10.88 14.51
N PRO A 136 0.07 -9.69 13.89
CA PRO A 136 1.11 -8.67 13.91
C PRO A 136 1.26 -8.09 15.32
N LYS A 137 2.43 -7.53 15.63
CA LYS A 137 2.54 -6.63 16.78
C LYS A 137 1.72 -5.39 16.49
N LEU A 138 0.85 -4.99 17.42
CA LEU A 138 -0.05 -3.85 17.24
C LEU A 138 0.58 -2.56 17.79
N ASP A 139 0.98 -1.67 16.89
CA ASP A 139 1.38 -0.30 17.20
C ASP A 139 0.22 0.63 16.79
N LEU A 140 -0.71 0.82 17.74
CA LEU A 140 -1.99 1.54 17.54
C LEU A 140 -1.81 3.03 17.82
N ILE A 141 -1.84 3.83 16.76
CA ILE A 141 -1.51 5.25 16.78
C ILE A 141 -2.78 6.07 17.04
N ASP A 142 -2.67 7.05 17.94
CA ASP A 142 -3.69 8.05 18.23
C ASP A 142 -5.11 7.50 18.49
N GLY A 143 -5.19 6.35 19.15
CA GLY A 143 -6.46 5.73 19.55
C GLY A 143 -7.05 4.74 18.56
N ALA A 144 -6.27 4.37 17.52
CA ALA A 144 -6.57 3.27 16.63
C ALA A 144 -6.91 1.96 17.37
N VAL A 145 -7.65 1.10 16.68
CA VAL A 145 -8.09 -0.21 17.19
C VAL A 145 -7.82 -1.30 16.17
N ALA A 146 -7.29 -2.43 16.63
CA ALA A 146 -7.17 -3.66 15.88
C ALA A 146 -6.98 -4.83 16.87
N PRO A 147 -7.30 -6.09 16.48
CA PRO A 147 -8.10 -6.47 15.32
C PRO A 147 -9.58 -6.06 15.49
N VAL A 148 -10.36 -6.21 14.43
CA VAL A 148 -11.83 -6.08 14.44
C VAL A 148 -12.50 -7.42 14.13
N SER A 149 -13.83 -7.48 14.22
CA SER A 149 -14.58 -8.66 13.78
C SER A 149 -14.66 -8.73 12.25
N PRO A 150 -14.75 -9.93 11.63
CA PRO A 150 -14.89 -10.08 10.18
C PRO A 150 -16.04 -9.28 9.54
N ALA A 151 -17.11 -9.03 10.29
CA ALA A 151 -18.26 -8.27 9.79
C ALA A 151 -17.94 -6.80 9.43
N VAL A 152 -16.84 -6.25 9.94
CA VAL A 152 -16.40 -4.87 9.71
C VAL A 152 -14.91 -4.79 9.35
N ALA A 153 -14.29 -5.93 9.07
CA ALA A 153 -12.92 -6.00 8.61
C ALA A 153 -12.81 -5.34 7.23
N GLY A 154 -11.68 -4.69 7.00
CA GLY A 154 -11.37 -4.14 5.71
C GLY A 154 -10.58 -5.13 4.85
N LEU A 155 -10.66 -4.93 3.54
CA LEU A 155 -10.08 -5.85 2.56
C LEU A 155 -8.58 -5.58 2.36
N GLU A 156 -8.15 -4.32 2.48
CA GLU A 156 -6.76 -3.93 2.27
C GLU A 156 -5.87 -4.52 3.37
N SER A 157 -6.26 -4.32 4.63
CA SER A 157 -5.51 -4.85 5.78
C SER A 157 -5.47 -6.36 5.78
N ALA A 158 -6.57 -7.03 5.38
CA ALA A 158 -6.55 -8.48 5.21
C ALA A 158 -5.52 -8.87 4.14
N LEU A 159 -5.57 -8.26 2.95
CA LEU A 159 -4.69 -8.56 1.83
C LEU A 159 -3.20 -8.35 2.18
N ASP A 160 -2.85 -7.22 2.79
CA ASP A 160 -1.47 -6.87 3.14
C ASP A 160 -0.84 -7.90 4.10
N PHE A 161 -1.60 -8.41 5.06
CA PHE A 161 -1.15 -9.48 5.95
C PHE A 161 -1.15 -10.86 5.25
N GLU A 162 -2.23 -11.22 4.56
CA GLU A 162 -2.38 -12.52 3.88
C GLU A 162 -1.29 -12.76 2.82
N ILE A 163 -0.87 -11.70 2.12
CA ILE A 163 0.20 -11.80 1.13
C ILE A 163 1.60 -11.81 1.76
N SER A 164 1.80 -11.07 2.85
CA SER A 164 3.13 -10.91 3.46
C SER A 164 3.51 -12.09 4.36
N TYR A 165 2.59 -12.61 5.17
CA TYR A 165 2.87 -13.68 6.13
C TYR A 165 3.51 -14.92 5.49
N PRO A 166 2.96 -15.49 4.40
CA PRO A 166 3.55 -16.65 3.74
C PRO A 166 4.99 -16.45 3.27
N ILE A 167 5.36 -15.20 2.94
CA ILE A 167 6.68 -14.81 2.44
C ILE A 167 7.69 -14.67 3.58
N ILE A 168 7.31 -13.98 4.66
CA ILE A 168 8.25 -13.60 5.71
C ILE A 168 8.35 -14.63 6.85
N TYR A 169 7.38 -15.52 7.00
CA TYR A 169 7.33 -16.47 8.13
C TYR A 169 8.61 -17.32 8.24
N PRO A 170 9.20 -17.48 9.44
CA PRO A 170 8.65 -17.18 10.76
C PRO A 170 8.94 -15.76 11.29
N GLN A 171 9.49 -14.85 10.49
CA GLN A 171 9.54 -13.43 10.87
C GLN A 171 8.11 -12.89 11.02
N ASN A 172 7.89 -12.02 12.01
CA ASN A 172 6.59 -11.40 12.24
C ASN A 172 6.49 -10.01 11.60
N SER A 173 5.27 -9.48 11.52
CA SER A 173 4.99 -8.09 11.12
C SER A 173 4.65 -7.19 12.30
N VAL A 174 4.76 -5.88 12.11
CA VAL A 174 4.22 -4.82 12.97
C VAL A 174 3.14 -4.09 12.18
N LEU A 175 1.95 -3.99 12.76
CA LEU A 175 0.86 -3.15 12.26
C LEU A 175 1.01 -1.75 12.84
N PHE A 176 1.13 -0.76 11.97
CA PHE A 176 0.96 0.65 12.29
C PHE A 176 -0.44 1.10 11.86
N GLN A 177 -1.43 0.86 12.72
CA GLN A 177 -2.80 1.34 12.49
C GLN A 177 -2.90 2.77 12.98
N THR A 178 -3.36 3.68 12.13
CA THR A 178 -3.60 5.07 12.51
C THR A 178 -5.05 5.38 12.79
N ASP A 179 -5.19 6.44 13.58
CA ASP A 179 -6.41 7.19 13.82
C ASP A 179 -7.56 6.47 14.53
N ASP A 180 -8.31 7.23 15.31
CA ASP A 180 -9.38 6.66 16.12
C ASP A 180 -10.64 6.31 15.29
N PRO A 181 -11.49 5.38 15.76
CA PRO A 181 -12.67 4.95 15.02
C PRO A 181 -13.67 6.04 14.66
N VAL A 182 -13.64 7.20 15.32
CA VAL A 182 -14.55 8.32 15.03
C VAL A 182 -14.08 9.08 13.80
N TYR A 183 -12.78 9.36 13.70
CA TYR A 183 -12.19 9.92 12.49
C TYR A 183 -12.30 8.95 11.31
N GLU A 184 -11.94 7.69 11.53
CA GLU A 184 -11.93 6.67 10.48
C GLU A 184 -13.32 6.42 9.89
N LYS A 185 -14.35 6.29 10.74
CA LYS A 185 -15.73 6.07 10.28
C LYS A 185 -16.28 7.20 9.40
N ASN A 186 -15.77 8.41 9.55
CA ASN A 186 -16.18 9.56 8.74
C ASN A 186 -14.96 10.39 8.34
N TYR A 187 -14.05 9.76 7.62
CA TYR A 187 -12.84 10.41 7.15
C TYR A 187 -13.17 11.54 6.17
N THR A 188 -12.86 12.78 6.57
CA THR A 188 -13.12 14.01 5.77
C THR A 188 -11.86 14.76 5.39
N PHE A 189 -10.72 14.22 5.77
CA PHE A 189 -9.40 14.77 5.53
C PHE A 189 -8.88 14.38 4.15
N GLN A 190 -7.94 15.16 3.63
CA GLN A 190 -7.30 14.90 2.33
C GLN A 190 -5.97 14.18 2.49
N GLY A 191 -5.23 14.47 3.57
CA GLY A 191 -4.01 13.80 4.00
C GLY A 191 -4.31 12.52 4.79
N PHE A 192 -3.27 11.75 5.11
CA PHE A 192 -3.38 10.48 5.85
C PHE A 192 -2.07 10.05 6.55
N LEU A 193 -0.91 10.26 5.92
CA LEU A 193 0.38 9.79 6.48
C LEU A 193 0.95 10.63 7.64
N ASN A 194 0.38 11.80 7.94
CA ASN A 194 1.06 12.71 8.84
C ASN A 194 1.13 12.17 10.28
N ASN A 195 0.03 11.59 10.78
CA ASN A 195 -0.05 11.02 12.13
C ASN A 195 0.83 9.76 12.25
N PHE A 196 0.93 8.97 11.18
CA PHE A 196 1.87 7.85 11.12
C PHE A 196 3.32 8.32 11.31
N PHE A 197 3.77 9.29 10.52
CA PHE A 197 5.12 9.84 10.62
C PHE A 197 5.38 10.51 11.97
N ASP A 198 4.39 11.21 12.52
CA ASP A 198 4.47 11.81 13.86
C ASP A 198 4.74 10.73 14.92
N ALA A 199 4.06 9.58 14.84
CA ALA A 199 4.19 8.50 15.81
C ALA A 199 5.51 7.73 15.75
N ILE A 200 6.11 7.55 14.56
CA ILE A 200 7.37 6.80 14.39
C ILE A 200 8.63 7.67 14.47
N ASP A 201 8.52 8.99 14.23
CA ASP A 201 9.61 9.94 14.42
C ASP A 201 9.10 11.19 15.14
N GLY A 202 9.36 11.27 16.45
CA GLY A 202 8.93 12.41 17.26
C GLY A 202 9.54 13.76 16.86
N SER A 203 10.63 13.77 16.07
CA SER A 203 11.16 15.01 15.49
C SER A 203 10.24 15.58 14.42
N TYR A 204 9.48 14.73 13.72
CA TYR A 204 8.56 15.12 12.66
C TYR A 204 7.42 16.03 13.18
N CYS A 205 6.89 15.76 14.38
CA CYS A 205 5.87 16.58 15.05
C CYS A 205 6.22 18.07 15.19
N SER A 206 7.51 18.42 15.16
CA SER A 206 7.97 19.81 15.20
C SER A 206 8.76 20.24 13.97
N PHE A 207 8.98 19.32 13.03
CA PHE A 207 9.75 19.53 11.82
C PHE A 207 9.06 20.55 10.93
N SER A 208 9.82 21.56 10.52
CA SER A 208 9.35 22.62 9.64
C SER A 208 10.16 22.64 8.35
N ALA A 209 9.46 22.49 7.24
CA ALA A 209 10.04 22.51 5.90
C ALA A 209 8.98 22.94 4.89
N TYR A 210 9.40 23.58 3.80
CA TYR A 210 8.53 24.01 2.70
C TYR A 210 7.33 24.88 3.12
N GLY A 211 7.43 25.59 4.25
CA GLY A 211 6.33 26.41 4.78
C GLY A 211 5.30 25.63 5.61
N GLU A 212 5.46 24.32 5.76
CA GLU A 212 4.69 23.47 6.67
C GLU A 212 5.43 23.31 8.01
N LYS A 213 4.69 23.05 9.08
CA LYS A 213 5.26 22.75 10.40
C LYS A 213 4.32 21.91 11.24
N GLY A 214 4.84 20.81 11.79
CA GLY A 214 4.10 19.92 12.68
C GLY A 214 2.87 19.32 12.01
N ASN A 215 1.83 19.02 12.81
CA ASN A 215 0.64 18.37 12.30
C ASN A 215 -0.17 19.31 11.37
N SER A 216 -0.62 18.75 10.25
CA SER A 216 -1.25 19.48 9.15
C SER A 216 -2.77 19.54 9.36
N PRO A 217 -3.46 20.63 8.97
CA PRO A 217 -4.92 20.68 8.98
C PRO A 217 -5.55 19.74 7.92
N LEU A 218 -4.72 19.11 7.08
CA LEU A 218 -5.15 18.12 6.10
C LEU A 218 -5.29 16.72 6.70
N ASP A 219 -4.91 16.50 7.96
CA ASP A 219 -4.94 15.22 8.65
C ASP A 219 -5.73 15.33 9.97
N PRO A 220 -6.20 14.20 10.54
CA PRO A 220 -6.86 14.20 11.84
C PRO A 220 -6.02 14.85 12.95
N SER A 221 -6.67 15.64 13.80
CA SER A 221 -6.03 16.39 14.87
C SER A 221 -6.33 15.78 16.24
N TYR A 222 -5.31 15.62 17.09
CA TYR A 222 -5.48 15.07 18.43
C TYR A 222 -5.16 16.07 19.55
N PRO A 223 -5.92 16.08 20.67
CA PRO A 223 -7.05 15.18 20.98
C PRO A 223 -8.28 15.38 20.09
N ASP A 224 -9.00 14.30 19.76
CA ASP A 224 -10.23 14.38 18.96
C ASP A 224 -11.28 15.21 19.71
N PRO A 225 -11.82 16.31 19.13
CA PRO A 225 -12.85 17.13 19.76
C PRO A 225 -14.22 16.44 19.88
N SER A 226 -14.49 15.35 19.15
CA SER A 226 -15.79 14.67 19.11
C SER A 226 -16.17 13.99 20.43
N ASN A 227 -17.39 14.16 20.93
CA ASN A 227 -17.84 13.44 22.13
C ASN A 227 -18.37 12.03 21.82
N ALA A 228 -18.20 11.53 20.60
CA ALA A 228 -18.64 10.20 20.22
C ALA A 228 -17.83 9.10 20.95
N PRO A 229 -18.44 7.95 21.28
CA PRO A 229 -17.71 6.78 21.76
C PRO A 229 -16.65 6.35 20.73
N GLY A 230 -15.41 6.14 21.18
CA GLY A 230 -14.27 5.81 20.32
C GLY A 230 -13.32 6.97 20.06
N ALA A 231 -13.74 8.22 20.31
CA ALA A 231 -12.90 9.41 20.10
C ALA A 231 -11.68 9.41 21.03
N TYR A 232 -10.48 9.58 20.48
CA TYR A 232 -9.25 9.58 21.25
C TYR A 232 -9.03 10.91 21.98
N LYS A 233 -9.04 10.85 23.31
CA LYS A 233 -8.87 12.03 24.19
C LYS A 233 -7.42 12.26 24.64
N GLY A 234 -6.51 11.38 24.22
CA GLY A 234 -5.08 11.55 24.47
C GLY A 234 -4.48 12.67 23.62
N LYS A 235 -3.24 13.05 23.97
CA LYS A 235 -2.47 13.98 23.13
C LYS A 235 -1.97 13.23 21.88
N LEU A 236 -1.79 13.96 20.79
CA LEU A 236 -1.10 13.48 19.59
C LEU A 236 0.19 12.74 19.97
N GLN A 237 0.33 11.52 19.46
CA GLN A 237 1.46 10.65 19.71
C GLN A 237 2.64 11.05 18.81
N CYS A 238 3.73 11.44 19.46
CA CYS A 238 4.95 11.89 18.79
C CYS A 238 6.13 11.00 19.18
N GLY A 239 6.65 10.19 18.26
CA GLY A 239 7.81 9.32 18.47
C GLY A 239 7.60 8.24 19.53
N VAL A 240 6.38 7.72 19.61
CA VAL A 240 5.99 6.68 20.58
C VAL A 240 6.38 5.28 20.09
N TYR A 241 6.53 5.09 18.78
CA TYR A 241 6.94 3.85 18.14
C TYR A 241 8.29 3.99 17.46
N LYS A 242 9.00 2.87 17.29
CA LYS A 242 10.23 2.82 16.51
C LYS A 242 9.89 2.35 15.10
N PRO A 243 10.44 2.98 14.05
CA PRO A 243 10.24 2.48 12.70
C PRO A 243 10.85 1.07 12.56
N THR A 244 10.19 0.23 11.79
CA THR A 244 10.73 -1.06 11.35
C THR A 244 11.77 -0.85 10.24
N PRO A 245 12.68 -1.81 9.98
CA PRO A 245 13.65 -1.68 8.88
C PRO A 245 13.02 -1.63 7.50
N VAL A 246 11.83 -2.21 7.33
CA VAL A 246 11.03 -2.15 6.11
C VAL A 246 9.62 -1.73 6.48
N ILE A 247 9.05 -0.76 5.77
CA ILE A 247 7.67 -0.29 5.93
C ILE A 247 6.97 -0.40 4.58
N SER A 248 5.89 -1.15 4.53
CA SER A 248 4.98 -1.25 3.39
C SER A 248 3.80 -0.29 3.57
N ILE A 249 3.50 0.46 2.52
CA ILE A 249 2.36 1.39 2.44
C ILE A 249 1.62 1.08 1.14
N SER A 250 0.46 0.43 1.26
CA SER A 250 -0.37 0.09 0.10
C SER A 250 -1.41 1.18 -0.25
N TYR A 251 -1.33 2.32 0.43
CA TYR A 251 -2.24 3.44 0.28
C TYR A 251 -1.67 4.56 -0.60
N GLY A 252 -2.54 5.17 -1.40
CA GLY A 252 -2.19 6.33 -2.21
C GLY A 252 -3.41 7.11 -2.69
N GLY A 253 -3.18 8.34 -3.11
CA GLY A 253 -4.17 9.22 -3.72
C GLY A 253 -3.56 10.05 -4.83
N ALA A 254 -4.38 10.73 -5.62
CA ALA A 254 -3.87 11.58 -6.69
C ALA A 254 -2.91 12.66 -6.15
N GLU A 255 -1.74 12.80 -6.78
CA GLU A 255 -0.74 13.82 -6.40
C GLU A 255 -1.35 15.24 -6.46
N ALA A 256 -2.29 15.45 -7.38
CA ALA A 256 -2.96 16.73 -7.59
C ALA A 256 -3.94 17.13 -6.48
N ASP A 257 -4.36 16.19 -5.62
CA ASP A 257 -5.29 16.45 -4.53
C ASP A 257 -4.61 17.04 -3.28
N LEU A 258 -3.28 16.96 -3.20
CA LEU A 258 -2.52 17.39 -2.04
C LEU A 258 -1.63 18.61 -2.36
N PRO A 259 -1.48 19.58 -1.44
CA PRO A 259 -0.54 20.68 -1.63
C PRO A 259 0.91 20.18 -1.78
N ILE A 260 1.66 20.77 -2.72
CA ILE A 260 3.05 20.39 -2.99
C ILE A 260 3.97 20.48 -1.76
N ASN A 261 3.70 21.44 -0.86
CA ASN A 261 4.51 21.62 0.35
C ASN A 261 4.30 20.49 1.36
N TYR A 262 3.05 20.05 1.51
CA TYR A 262 2.66 18.91 2.34
C TYR A 262 3.37 17.63 1.86
N GLN A 263 3.27 17.35 0.56
CA GLN A 263 3.90 16.19 -0.07
C GLN A 263 5.42 16.22 0.06
N ARG A 264 6.07 17.37 -0.21
CA ARG A 264 7.53 17.51 -0.07
C ARG A 264 8.01 17.34 1.37
N ARG A 265 7.23 17.80 2.35
CA ARG A 265 7.54 17.60 3.77
C ARG A 265 7.51 16.11 4.11
N GLN A 266 6.48 15.38 3.69
CA GLN A 266 6.41 13.93 3.89
C GLN A 266 7.49 13.16 3.13
N CYS A 267 7.78 13.51 1.88
CA CYS A 267 8.90 12.88 1.17
C CYS A 267 10.25 13.15 1.87
N THR A 268 10.41 14.30 2.54
CA THR A 268 11.62 14.57 3.34
C THR A 268 11.68 13.70 4.58
N GLU A 269 10.53 13.30 5.15
CA GLU A 269 10.48 12.31 6.22
C GLU A 269 10.86 10.92 5.72
N ILE A 270 10.35 10.51 4.56
CA ILE A 270 10.78 9.26 3.90
C ILE A 270 12.29 9.28 3.64
N MET A 271 12.85 10.41 3.20
CA MET A 271 14.30 10.59 3.07
C MET A 271 15.03 10.41 4.40
N LYS A 272 14.52 11.00 5.50
CA LYS A 272 15.10 10.84 6.84
C LYS A 272 15.08 9.38 7.29
N LEU A 273 14.01 8.65 7.02
CA LEU A 273 13.90 7.21 7.29
C LEU A 273 14.92 6.42 6.46
N GLY A 274 15.07 6.73 5.18
CA GLY A 274 16.09 6.13 4.31
C GLY A 274 17.52 6.34 4.83
N LEU A 275 17.84 7.54 5.33
CA LEU A 275 19.14 7.83 5.97
C LEU A 275 19.35 7.06 7.29
N GLN A 276 18.29 6.60 7.93
CA GLN A 276 18.32 5.76 9.13
C GLN A 276 18.36 4.25 8.80
N GLY A 277 18.39 3.88 7.51
CA GLY A 277 18.41 2.49 7.06
C GLY A 277 17.04 1.83 7.01
N VAL A 278 15.97 2.62 6.89
CA VAL A 278 14.60 2.13 6.71
C VAL A 278 14.22 2.17 5.24
N SER A 279 13.78 1.05 4.68
CA SER A 279 13.18 0.98 3.35
C SER A 279 11.69 1.23 3.43
N VAL A 280 11.22 2.31 2.82
CA VAL A 280 9.78 2.59 2.66
C VAL A 280 9.36 2.18 1.26
N ILE A 281 8.39 1.29 1.18
CA ILE A 281 7.88 0.69 -0.05
C ILE A 281 6.44 1.14 -0.24
N ASN A 282 6.17 1.82 -1.36
CA ASN A 282 4.83 2.28 -1.71
C ASN A 282 4.26 1.49 -2.89
N SER A 283 2.96 1.20 -2.84
CA SER A 283 2.22 0.74 -4.02
C SER A 283 2.18 1.84 -5.09
N SER A 284 2.26 1.47 -6.37
CA SER A 284 2.21 2.44 -7.48
C SER A 284 0.78 2.90 -7.84
N GLY A 285 -0.23 2.30 -7.21
CA GLY A 285 -1.64 2.50 -7.53
C GLY A 285 -2.19 1.56 -8.62
N ASP A 286 -3.52 1.37 -8.59
CA ASP A 286 -4.24 0.39 -9.42
C ASP A 286 -4.95 1.00 -10.64
N SER A 287 -4.82 2.32 -10.84
CA SER A 287 -5.51 3.06 -11.91
C SER A 287 -4.61 3.33 -13.12
N GLY A 288 -3.44 2.70 -13.20
CA GLY A 288 -2.50 2.89 -14.29
C GLY A 288 -2.02 4.34 -14.38
N VAL A 289 -2.28 5.00 -15.52
CA VAL A 289 -1.86 6.40 -15.75
C VAL A 289 -2.92 7.43 -15.38
N GLU A 290 -4.11 6.99 -14.98
CA GLU A 290 -5.21 7.86 -14.56
C GLU A 290 -5.36 7.89 -13.04
N GLY A 291 -5.98 8.95 -12.53
CA GLY A 291 -6.41 9.02 -11.14
C GLY A 291 -7.61 8.10 -10.93
N ARG A 292 -7.80 7.66 -9.68
CA ARG A 292 -8.79 6.64 -9.38
C ARG A 292 -10.19 7.19 -9.57
N GLY A 293 -11.06 6.40 -10.18
CA GLY A 293 -12.48 6.76 -10.31
C GLY A 293 -13.11 7.09 -8.95
N GLY A 294 -13.62 8.30 -8.80
CA GLY A 294 -14.20 8.82 -7.55
C GLY A 294 -13.29 9.75 -6.74
N ASP A 295 -12.02 9.90 -7.13
CA ASP A 295 -11.11 10.86 -6.49
C ASP A 295 -11.56 12.31 -6.73
N PRO A 296 -11.32 13.23 -5.77
CA PRO A 296 -11.64 14.64 -5.95
C PRO A 296 -10.99 15.23 -7.20
N THR A 297 -9.69 15.03 -7.41
CA THR A 297 -8.94 15.53 -8.57
C THR A 297 -7.66 14.72 -8.84
N PRO A 298 -7.56 14.01 -9.98
CA PRO A 298 -8.59 13.71 -10.97
C PRO A 298 -9.25 12.35 -10.73
N SER A 299 -10.51 12.23 -11.09
CA SER A 299 -11.20 10.92 -11.19
C SER A 299 -10.95 10.24 -12.55
N ASN A 300 -9.82 10.53 -13.21
CA ASN A 300 -9.41 10.15 -14.56
C ASN A 300 -8.01 10.76 -14.89
N CYS A 301 -7.62 10.88 -16.15
CA CYS A 301 -6.44 11.67 -16.52
C CYS A 301 -6.64 13.18 -16.26
N LEU A 302 -5.55 13.89 -15.96
CA LEU A 302 -5.51 15.34 -15.82
C LEU A 302 -5.70 16.09 -17.16
N GLY A 303 -5.98 17.39 -17.02
CA GLY A 303 -6.12 18.31 -18.15
C GLY A 303 -7.54 18.34 -18.73
N LYS A 304 -7.86 19.41 -19.48
CA LYS A 304 -9.22 19.61 -20.03
C LYS A 304 -9.69 18.47 -20.95
N ASP A 305 -8.73 17.83 -21.61
CA ASP A 305 -8.99 16.76 -22.58
C ASP A 305 -8.64 15.36 -22.04
N ASN A 306 -8.30 15.23 -20.74
CA ASN A 306 -7.91 13.97 -20.09
C ASN A 306 -6.70 13.29 -20.78
N THR A 307 -5.72 14.09 -21.17
CA THR A 307 -4.52 13.64 -21.90
C THR A 307 -3.23 13.72 -21.09
N VAL A 308 -3.30 14.20 -19.85
CA VAL A 308 -2.15 14.32 -18.96
C VAL A 308 -2.23 13.23 -17.90
N PHE A 309 -1.16 12.47 -17.71
CA PHE A 309 -1.12 11.42 -16.69
C PHE A 309 -1.31 12.00 -15.29
N ALA A 310 -1.96 11.22 -14.44
CA ALA A 310 -2.32 11.57 -13.08
C ALA A 310 -1.57 10.65 -12.11
N PRO A 311 -0.34 11.01 -11.71
CA PRO A 311 0.44 10.17 -10.80
C PRO A 311 -0.14 10.21 -9.39
N GLN A 312 0.24 9.23 -8.56
CA GLN A 312 -0.24 9.08 -7.20
C GLN A 312 0.86 9.39 -6.17
N PHE A 313 0.45 9.96 -5.04
CA PHE A 313 1.27 10.18 -3.85
C PHE A 313 0.88 9.15 -2.77
N PRO A 314 1.83 8.59 -2.00
CA PRO A 314 3.25 8.90 -1.91
C PRO A 314 4.15 8.23 -2.95
N ALA A 315 3.60 7.49 -3.93
CA ALA A 315 4.38 6.81 -4.97
C ALA A 315 5.25 7.76 -5.83
N THR A 316 4.98 9.05 -5.83
CA THR A 316 5.82 10.06 -6.52
C THR A 316 7.01 10.55 -5.68
N CYS A 317 7.13 10.16 -4.42
CA CYS A 317 8.27 10.52 -3.58
C CYS A 317 9.56 9.85 -4.11
N PRO A 318 10.63 10.62 -4.39
CA PRO A 318 11.86 10.07 -4.97
C PRO A 318 12.69 9.23 -3.99
N TYR A 319 12.32 9.22 -2.71
CA TYR A 319 13.03 8.54 -1.64
C TYR A 319 12.36 7.23 -1.22
N SER A 320 11.17 6.92 -1.77
CA SER A 320 10.52 5.63 -1.58
C SER A 320 10.86 4.66 -2.71
N GLU A 321 10.89 3.38 -2.38
CA GLU A 321 10.88 2.32 -3.37
C GLU A 321 9.46 2.10 -3.90
N LEU A 322 9.33 1.87 -5.20
CA LEU A 322 8.03 1.70 -5.86
C LEU A 322 7.81 0.25 -6.26
N LEU A 323 6.68 -0.30 -5.84
CA LEU A 323 6.21 -1.60 -6.31
C LEU A 323 5.08 -1.43 -7.32
N SER A 324 5.28 -2.04 -8.48
CA SER A 324 4.30 -2.12 -9.55
C SER A 324 3.83 -3.55 -9.73
N TYR A 325 2.55 -3.73 -10.04
CA TYR A 325 2.01 -5.03 -10.42
C TYR A 325 2.47 -5.44 -11.83
N SER A 326 2.74 -6.73 -12.00
CA SER A 326 2.87 -7.35 -13.34
C SER A 326 1.97 -8.58 -13.40
N SER A 327 1.26 -8.76 -14.52
CA SER A 327 0.48 -9.98 -14.74
C SER A 327 1.45 -11.15 -14.93
N THR A 328 1.63 -11.95 -13.90
CA THR A 328 2.42 -13.18 -13.99
C THR A 328 1.54 -14.29 -14.55
N TYR A 329 1.95 -14.83 -15.70
CA TYR A 329 1.52 -16.16 -16.12
C TYR A 329 2.51 -17.14 -15.51
N PRO A 330 2.18 -17.83 -14.40
CA PRO A 330 3.10 -18.79 -13.80
C PRO A 330 3.48 -19.82 -14.86
N ARG A 331 4.79 -19.96 -15.11
CA ARG A 331 5.28 -21.01 -16.02
C ARG A 331 5.16 -22.38 -15.38
N GLU A 332 5.22 -22.44 -14.05
CA GLU A 332 4.98 -23.62 -13.22
C GLU A 332 4.40 -23.12 -11.87
N CYS A 333 3.26 -23.69 -11.46
CA CYS A 333 2.79 -23.76 -10.08
C CYS A 333 2.96 -25.23 -9.63
#